data_AF-A0A7X3KF84-F1
#
_entry.id   AF-A0A7X3KF84-F1
#
_cell.length_a   1.000
_cell.length_b   1.000
_cell.length_c   1.000
_cell.angle_alpha   90.00
_cell.angle_beta   90.00
_cell.angle_gamma   90.00
#
_symmetry.space_group_name_H-M   'P 1'
#
loop_
_entity.id
_entity.type
_entity.pdbx_description
1 polymer ?
#
loop_
_entity_poly.entity_id
_entity_poly.type
_entity_poly.pdbx_seq_one_letter_code
_entity_poly.pdbx_strand_id
1 'polypeptide(L)'
;MRWGSFSCIGLFLMATGYLQCNKKPTRTYYKNIYKYVIPFILFSALTAIIVNGTANVAKNSMYYIFQFPGYYWYMSFFFGFYLLIPYFNAMIEHLEKRQFIFLIVALLAVTAVPEFWNSIPAMFKGEKQIFLPNWWKEFFPLTYYALGAYFRKFQPRLSKGILLAVSGHSCGHVIA
;
A
#
# COMPACT_ATOMS: atom_id res chain seq x y z
N MET A 1 18.77 -0.84 2.46
CA MET A 1 17.61 -0.41 3.27
C MET A 1 16.33 -0.08 2.48
N ARG A 2 16.38 0.35 1.19
CA ARG A 2 15.19 0.77 0.42
C ARG A 2 14.10 -0.30 0.19
N TRP A 3 14.47 -1.57 0.03
CA TRP A 3 13.52 -2.66 -0.25
C TRP A 3 12.63 -3.05 0.95
N GLY A 4 13.14 -2.93 2.18
CA GLY A 4 12.38 -3.25 3.39
C GLY A 4 11.18 -2.33 3.59
N SER A 5 11.32 -1.04 3.26
CA SER A 5 10.24 -0.06 3.38
C SER A 5 9.04 -0.37 2.45
N PHE A 6 9.28 -0.85 1.24
CA PHE A 6 8.21 -1.25 0.31
C PHE A 6 7.45 -2.48 0.81
N SER A 7 8.16 -3.47 1.38
CA SER A 7 7.55 -4.66 1.97
C SER A 7 6.66 -4.30 3.16
N CYS A 8 7.11 -3.41 4.05
CA CYS A 8 6.33 -2.99 5.22
C CYS A 8 5.04 -2.26 4.83
N ILE A 9 5.10 -1.38 3.83
CA ILE A 9 3.92 -0.62 3.36
C ILE A 9 2.88 -1.58 2.77
N GLY A 10 3.29 -2.52 1.91
CA GLY A 10 2.39 -3.55 1.36
C GLY A 10 1.72 -4.39 2.45
N LEU A 11 2.48 -4.84 3.46
CA LEU A 11 1.92 -5.59 4.60
C LEU A 11 0.94 -4.76 5.42
N PHE A 12 1.24 -3.50 5.69
CA PHE A 12 0.32 -2.58 6.38
C PHE A 12 -1.00 -2.41 5.62
N LEU A 13 -0.94 -2.24 4.30
CA LEU A 13 -2.12 -2.07 3.45
C LEU A 13 -2.94 -3.35 3.36
N MET A 14 -2.27 -4.51 3.28
CA MET A 14 -2.93 -5.80 3.33
C MET A 14 -3.59 -6.06 4.68
N ALA A 15 -2.93 -5.75 5.80
CA ALA A 15 -3.53 -5.82 7.13
C ALA A 15 -4.73 -4.87 7.24
N THR A 16 -4.64 -3.67 6.65
CA THR A 16 -5.76 -2.73 6.60
C THR A 16 -6.93 -3.30 5.81
N GLY A 17 -6.69 -3.91 4.65
CA GLY A 17 -7.71 -4.63 3.87
C GLY A 17 -8.38 -5.73 4.69
N TYR A 18 -7.58 -6.52 5.39
CA TYR A 18 -8.08 -7.61 6.24
C TYR A 18 -8.96 -7.11 7.40
N LEU A 19 -8.59 -5.99 8.03
CA LEU A 19 -9.29 -5.45 9.20
C LEU A 19 -10.47 -4.53 8.84
N GLN A 20 -10.42 -3.87 7.69
CA GLN A 20 -11.39 -2.84 7.30
C GLN A 20 -12.37 -3.27 6.20
N CYS A 21 -12.30 -4.48 5.66
CA CYS A 21 -13.16 -4.92 4.54
C CYS A 21 -14.67 -4.84 4.81
N ASN A 22 -15.10 -4.78 6.07
CA ASN A 22 -16.51 -4.73 6.45
C ASN A 22 -16.99 -3.31 6.81
N LYS A 23 -16.16 -2.28 6.61
CA LYS A 23 -16.53 -0.89 6.92
C LYS A 23 -17.51 -0.36 5.88
N LYS A 24 -18.59 0.25 6.37
CA LYS A 24 -19.69 0.84 5.59
C LYS A 24 -19.62 2.37 5.58
N PRO A 25 -20.11 3.05 4.52
CA PRO A 25 -20.07 4.50 4.39
C PRO A 25 -21.03 5.14 5.40
N THR A 26 -20.52 5.37 6.61
CA THR A 26 -21.28 5.93 7.74
C THR A 26 -20.62 7.21 8.23
N ARG A 27 -21.39 8.17 8.74
CA ARG A 27 -20.83 9.40 9.32
C ARG A 27 -19.81 9.10 10.43
N THR A 28 -20.05 8.07 11.22
CA THR A 28 -19.14 7.60 12.28
C THR A 28 -17.81 7.10 11.71
N TYR A 29 -17.81 6.42 10.55
CA TYR A 29 -16.58 6.00 9.88
C TYR A 29 -15.72 7.21 9.51
N TYR A 30 -16.30 8.19 8.81
CA TYR A 30 -15.56 9.38 8.38
C TYR A 30 -15.08 10.23 9.56
N LYS A 31 -15.86 10.33 10.63
CA LYS A 31 -15.40 10.99 11.86
C LYS A 31 -14.13 10.32 12.40
N ASN A 32 -14.03 8.99 12.39
CA ASN A 32 -12.86 8.27 12.89
C ASN A 32 -11.55 8.53 12.12
N ILE A 33 -11.56 9.28 11.02
CA ILE A 33 -10.33 9.66 10.31
C ILE A 33 -9.35 10.44 11.21
N TYR A 34 -9.85 11.14 12.23
CA TYR A 34 -9.01 11.88 13.20
C TYR A 34 -7.95 10.98 13.85
N LYS A 35 -8.23 9.67 14.00
CA LYS A 35 -7.30 8.69 14.58
C LYS A 35 -6.02 8.52 13.76
N TYR A 36 -6.09 8.81 12.46
CA TYR A 36 -4.97 8.74 11.54
C TYR A 36 -4.37 10.13 11.28
N VAL A 37 -5.22 11.15 11.19
CA VAL A 37 -4.80 12.53 10.91
C VAL A 37 -4.01 13.14 12.07
N ILE A 38 -4.43 12.93 13.32
CA ILE A 38 -3.76 13.51 14.49
C ILE A 38 -2.31 13.00 14.61
N PRO A 39 -2.03 11.67 14.62
CA PRO A 39 -0.66 11.19 14.63
C PRO A 39 0.15 11.73 13.45
N PHE A 40 -0.43 11.81 12.26
CA PHE A 40 0.26 12.31 11.07
C PHE A 40 0.69 13.77 11.20
N ILE A 41 -0.18 14.65 11.72
CA ILE A 41 0.16 16.05 12.00
C ILE A 41 1.26 16.14 13.07
N LEU A 42 1.16 15.34 14.13
CA LEU A 42 2.17 15.31 15.20
C LEU A 42 3.54 14.88 14.67
N PHE A 43 3.61 13.81 13.86
CA PHE A 43 4.85 13.38 13.25
C PHE A 43 5.39 14.40 12.25
N SER A 44 4.53 15.06 11.48
CA SER A 44 4.94 16.13 10.54
C SER A 44 5.58 17.31 11.28
N ALA A 45 4.99 17.72 12.40
CA ALA A 45 5.55 18.79 13.24
C ALA A 45 6.87 18.38 13.90
N LEU A 46 6.95 17.14 14.41
CA LEU A 46 8.18 16.60 14.99
C LEU A 46 9.31 16.55 13.95
N THR A 47 9.02 16.07 12.73
CA THR A 47 9.98 16.07 11.63
C THR A 47 10.42 17.49 11.26
N ALA A 48 9.49 18.45 11.22
CA ALA A 48 9.81 19.85 10.95
C ALA A 48 10.80 20.43 11.96
N ILE A 49 10.61 20.13 13.25
CA ILE A 49 11.48 20.58 14.34
C ILE A 49 12.86 19.92 14.26
N ILE A 50 12.93 18.62 14.00
CA ILE A 50 14.20 17.87 13.94
C ILE A 50 15.05 18.33 12.73
N VAL A 51 14.42 18.56 11.58
CA VAL A 51 15.15 18.87 10.33
C VAL A 51 15.49 20.35 10.19
N ASN A 52 14.53 21.24 10.50
CA ASN A 52 14.68 22.68 10.26
C ASN A 52 14.83 23.50 11.56
N GLY A 53 14.87 22.84 12.72
CA GLY A 53 14.86 23.51 14.02
C GLY A 53 13.51 24.16 14.35
N THR A 54 13.54 25.11 15.29
CA THR A 54 12.34 25.83 15.76
C THR A 54 11.98 27.05 14.90
N ALA A 55 12.76 27.34 13.85
CA ALA A 55 12.46 28.45 12.95
C ALA A 55 11.28 28.07 12.03
N ASN A 56 10.25 28.92 11.98
CA ASN A 56 9.10 28.77 11.09
C ASN A 56 8.41 27.39 11.15
N VAL A 57 8.27 26.82 12.36
CA VAL A 57 7.68 25.47 12.57
C VAL A 57 6.33 25.33 11.88
N ALA A 58 5.47 26.35 11.92
CA ALA A 58 4.16 26.29 11.25
C ALA A 58 4.28 26.08 9.72
N LYS A 59 5.11 26.90 9.05
CA LYS A 59 5.35 26.80 7.60
C LYS A 59 6.01 25.48 7.23
N ASN A 60 7.02 25.07 8.00
CA ASN A 60 7.73 23.83 7.75
C ASN A 60 6.82 22.61 7.98
N SER A 61 6.00 22.62 9.04
CA SER A 61 5.03 21.55 9.30
C SER A 61 4.00 21.43 8.18
N MET A 62 3.51 22.56 7.64
CA MET A 62 2.63 22.55 6.46
C MET A 62 3.32 21.93 5.25
N TYR A 63 4.59 22.28 5.01
CA TYR A 63 5.37 21.66 3.93
C TYR A 63 5.47 20.14 4.09
N TYR A 64 5.75 19.64 5.30
CA TYR A 64 5.76 18.19 5.54
C TYR A 64 4.37 17.57 5.39
N ILE A 65 3.29 18.20 5.86
CA ILE A 65 1.93 17.65 5.71
C ILE A 65 1.55 17.43 4.23
N PHE A 66 1.84 18.39 3.36
CA PHE A 66 1.37 18.36 1.96
C PHE A 66 2.38 17.76 0.98
N GLN A 67 3.67 18.03 1.18
CA GLN A 67 4.71 17.71 0.20
C GLN A 67 5.68 16.62 0.70
N PHE A 68 5.45 16.10 1.92
CA PHE A 68 6.30 15.17 2.67
C PHE A 68 7.36 14.48 1.80
N PRO A 69 8.63 14.94 1.84
CA PRO A 69 9.64 14.48 0.90
C PRO A 69 9.95 12.98 1.09
N GLY A 70 10.11 12.26 -0.01
CA GLY A 70 10.52 10.85 -0.02
C GLY A 70 9.36 9.85 0.02
N TYR A 71 9.45 8.84 0.88
CA TYR A 71 8.55 7.66 0.87
C TYR A 71 7.15 7.93 1.43
N TYR A 72 6.83 9.14 1.87
CA TYR A 72 5.60 9.45 2.61
C TYR A 72 4.39 9.77 1.72
N TRP A 73 4.57 9.80 0.41
CA TRP A 73 3.47 9.97 -0.54
C TRP A 73 2.35 8.95 -0.33
N TYR A 74 2.67 7.74 0.17
CA TYR A 74 1.66 6.71 0.45
C TYR A 74 0.70 7.13 1.57
N MET A 75 1.11 7.99 2.52
CA MET A 75 0.22 8.49 3.57
C MET A 75 -0.82 9.44 2.98
N SER A 76 -0.41 10.33 2.09
CA SER A 76 -1.32 11.21 1.33
C SER A 76 -2.28 10.38 0.48
N PHE A 77 -1.77 9.35 -0.20
CA PHE A 77 -2.61 8.38 -0.91
C PHE A 77 -3.57 7.66 0.05
N PHE A 78 -3.08 7.20 1.20
CA PHE A 78 -3.86 6.45 2.18
C PHE A 78 -5.02 7.27 2.73
N PHE A 79 -4.87 8.58 2.96
CA PHE A 79 -5.98 9.43 3.37
C PHE A 79 -7.07 9.54 2.29
N GLY A 80 -6.67 9.73 1.03
CA GLY A 80 -7.61 9.70 -0.09
C GLY A 80 -8.31 8.34 -0.21
N PHE A 81 -7.52 7.27 -0.11
CA PHE A 81 -8.03 5.91 -0.18
C PHE A 81 -8.94 5.56 1.00
N TYR A 82 -8.66 6.04 2.21
CA TYR A 82 -9.50 5.85 3.39
C TYR A 82 -10.93 6.35 3.17
N LEU A 83 -11.09 7.46 2.45
CA LEU A 83 -12.42 7.97 2.11
C LEU A 83 -13.18 7.03 1.16
N LEU A 84 -12.44 6.34 0.29
CA LEU A 84 -12.95 5.42 -0.72
C LEU A 84 -13.17 3.99 -0.20
N ILE A 85 -12.50 3.59 0.89
CA ILE A 85 -12.56 2.24 1.47
C ILE A 85 -14.00 1.71 1.58
N PRO A 86 -14.98 2.43 2.15
CA PRO A 86 -16.32 1.86 2.31
C PRO A 86 -17.05 1.60 0.99
N TYR A 87 -16.77 2.40 -0.03
CA TYR A 87 -17.34 2.19 -1.38
C TYR A 87 -16.65 1.03 -2.08
N PHE A 88 -15.33 0.95 -1.96
CA PHE A 88 -14.57 -0.19 -2.47
C PHE A 88 -15.02 -1.50 -1.81
N ASN A 89 -15.28 -1.49 -0.50
CA ASN A 89 -15.85 -2.62 0.23
C ASN A 89 -17.22 -3.04 -0.31
N ALA A 90 -18.13 -2.08 -0.52
CA ALA A 90 -19.45 -2.37 -1.10
C ALA A 90 -19.35 -3.01 -2.50
N MET A 91 -18.36 -2.58 -3.30
CA MET A 91 -18.09 -3.15 -4.61
C MET A 91 -17.62 -4.61 -4.52
N ILE A 92 -16.66 -4.91 -3.63
CA ILE A 92 -16.08 -6.26 -3.51
C ILE A 92 -16.92 -7.22 -2.65
N GLU A 93 -17.87 -6.72 -1.86
CA GLU A 93 -18.76 -7.49 -0.96
C GLU A 93 -19.56 -8.53 -1.75
N HIS A 94 -20.01 -8.19 -2.95
CA HIS A 94 -20.86 -9.04 -3.79
C HIS A 94 -20.07 -9.97 -4.73
N LEU A 95 -18.75 -9.78 -4.85
CA LEU A 95 -17.94 -10.58 -5.78
C LEU A 95 -17.79 -12.03 -5.32
N GLU A 96 -18.02 -12.95 -6.24
CA GLU A 96 -17.66 -14.35 -6.07
C GLU A 96 -16.14 -14.55 -6.01
N LYS A 97 -15.68 -15.70 -5.50
CA LYS A 97 -14.24 -16.00 -5.36
C LYS A 97 -13.48 -15.82 -6.67
N ARG A 98 -14.02 -16.32 -7.79
CA ARG A 98 -13.38 -16.24 -9.10
C ARG A 98 -13.31 -14.78 -9.60
N GLN A 99 -14.39 -14.02 -9.46
CA GLN A 99 -14.44 -12.61 -9.83
C GLN A 99 -13.48 -11.76 -8.99
N PHE A 100 -13.38 -12.04 -7.69
CA PHE A 100 -12.44 -11.37 -6.80
C PHE A 100 -10.99 -11.66 -7.22
N ILE A 101 -10.65 -12.91 -7.53
CA ILE A 101 -9.32 -13.25 -8.05
C ILE A 101 -9.05 -12.48 -9.35
N PHE A 102 -10.00 -12.40 -10.27
CA PHE A 102 -9.84 -11.60 -11.49
C PHE A 102 -9.62 -10.11 -11.21
N LEU A 103 -10.31 -9.53 -10.23
CA LEU A 103 -10.05 -8.16 -9.78
C LEU A 103 -8.62 -8.00 -9.29
N ILE A 104 -8.12 -8.93 -8.46
CA ILE A 104 -6.74 -8.89 -7.95
C ILE A 104 -5.74 -9.00 -9.10
N VAL A 105 -5.98 -9.91 -10.05
CA VAL A 105 -5.13 -10.07 -11.24
C VAL A 105 -5.14 -8.82 -12.10
N ALA A 106 -6.29 -8.19 -12.30
CA ALA A 106 -6.40 -6.94 -13.05
C ALA A 106 -5.64 -5.80 -12.35
N LEU A 107 -5.79 -5.66 -11.02
CA LEU A 107 -5.05 -4.68 -10.23
C LEU A 107 -3.53 -4.93 -10.29
N LEU A 108 -3.10 -6.20 -10.18
CA LEU A 108 -1.70 -6.59 -10.35
C LEU A 108 -1.18 -6.25 -11.73
N ALA A 109 -1.95 -6.54 -12.78
CA ALA A 109 -1.57 -6.25 -14.15
C ALA A 109 -1.37 -4.74 -14.34
N VAL A 110 -2.31 -3.92 -13.86
CA VAL A 110 -2.20 -2.46 -13.90
C VAL A 110 -0.94 -1.96 -13.20
N THR A 111 -0.59 -2.52 -12.05
CA THR A 111 0.55 -2.03 -11.26
C THR A 111 1.90 -2.60 -11.68
N ALA A 112 1.95 -3.87 -12.11
CA ALA A 112 3.20 -4.60 -12.33
C ALA A 112 3.60 -4.68 -13.81
N VAL A 113 2.65 -4.64 -14.76
CA VAL A 113 2.98 -4.67 -16.20
C VAL A 113 3.81 -3.44 -16.62
N PRO A 114 3.50 -2.20 -16.20
CA PRO A 114 4.33 -1.05 -16.52
C PRO A 114 5.75 -1.16 -15.99
N GLU A 115 5.92 -1.62 -14.74
CA GLU A 115 7.24 -1.83 -14.15
C GLU A 115 8.03 -2.93 -14.86
N PHE A 116 7.38 -4.06 -15.14
CA PHE A 116 7.99 -5.16 -15.87
C PHE A 116 8.43 -4.71 -17.26
N TRP A 117 7.53 -4.09 -18.03
CA TRP A 117 7.80 -3.60 -19.38
C TRP A 117 8.95 -2.60 -19.43
N ASN A 118 8.93 -1.62 -18.52
CA ASN A 118 9.98 -0.60 -18.42
C ASN A 118 11.33 -1.16 -17.91
N SER A 119 11.37 -2.38 -17.37
CA SER A 119 12.60 -3.07 -16.95
C SER A 119 13.27 -3.89 -18.05
N ILE A 120 12.52 -4.30 -19.08
CA ILE A 120 13.02 -5.04 -20.26
C ILE A 120 14.13 -4.30 -21.03
N PRO A 121 14.13 -2.97 -21.27
CA PRO A 121 15.24 -2.29 -21.96
C PRO A 121 16.56 -2.30 -21.18
N ALA A 122 16.52 -2.42 -19.84
CA ALA A 122 17.74 -2.65 -19.06
C ALA A 122 18.34 -4.05 -19.33
N MET A 123 17.53 -4.98 -19.84
CA MET A 123 17.91 -6.33 -20.25
C MET A 123 18.35 -6.40 -21.72
N PHE A 124 17.81 -5.55 -22.60
CA PHE A 124 18.14 -5.49 -24.03
C PHE A 124 18.58 -4.06 -24.45
N LYS A 125 19.90 -3.83 -24.49
CA LYS A 125 20.47 -2.54 -24.93
C LYS A 125 20.27 -2.34 -26.43
N GLY A 126 19.55 -1.29 -26.85
CA GLY A 126 19.74 -0.71 -28.20
C GLY A 126 18.53 -0.17 -28.97
N GLU A 127 17.29 -0.39 -28.54
CA GLU A 127 16.11 0.01 -29.34
C GLU A 127 15.35 1.22 -28.79
N LYS A 128 14.76 2.02 -29.70
CA LYS A 128 13.80 3.09 -29.34
C LYS A 128 12.57 2.46 -28.73
N GLN A 129 12.40 2.59 -27.42
CA GLN A 129 11.32 1.94 -26.70
C GLN A 129 10.13 2.84 -26.40
N ILE A 130 8.97 2.19 -26.34
CA ILE A 130 7.74 2.73 -25.80
C ILE A 130 7.77 2.52 -24.28
N PHE A 131 8.02 3.58 -23.53
CA PHE A 131 7.91 3.56 -22.07
C PHE A 131 6.44 3.60 -21.67
N LEU A 132 6.04 2.66 -20.82
CA LEU A 132 4.73 2.73 -20.18
C LEU A 132 4.74 3.79 -19.07
N PRO A 133 3.63 4.51 -18.85
CA PRO A 133 3.62 5.56 -17.85
C PRO A 133 3.76 5.02 -16.43
N ASN A 134 4.62 5.65 -15.63
CA ASN A 134 4.94 5.18 -14.27
C ASN A 134 3.85 5.45 -13.23
N TRP A 135 2.83 6.27 -13.53
CA TRP A 135 1.79 6.62 -12.55
C TRP A 135 0.85 5.45 -12.22
N TRP A 136 0.81 4.41 -13.04
CA TRP A 136 0.04 3.18 -12.75
C TRP A 136 0.55 2.41 -11.53
N LYS A 137 1.85 2.49 -11.22
CA LYS A 137 2.44 1.81 -10.05
C LYS A 137 1.89 2.36 -8.73
N GLU A 138 1.41 3.61 -8.74
CA GLU A 138 0.87 4.29 -7.56
C GLU A 138 -0.44 3.62 -7.07
N PHE A 139 -1.06 2.76 -7.88
CA PHE A 139 -2.22 1.94 -7.51
C PHE A 139 -1.89 0.68 -6.70
N PHE A 140 -0.60 0.37 -6.47
CA PHE A 140 -0.20 -0.80 -5.67
C PHE A 140 -0.92 -0.91 -4.32
N PRO A 141 -1.27 0.18 -3.60
CA PRO A 141 -1.94 0.05 -2.33
C PRO A 141 -3.34 -0.57 -2.42
N LEU A 142 -4.03 -0.34 -3.54
CA LEU A 142 -5.33 -0.92 -3.81
C LEU A 142 -5.22 -2.44 -3.99
N THR A 143 -4.16 -2.89 -4.67
CA THR A 143 -3.86 -4.31 -4.86
C THR A 143 -3.63 -5.03 -3.52
N TYR A 144 -2.80 -4.46 -2.64
CA TYR A 144 -2.56 -5.05 -1.31
C TYR A 144 -3.80 -5.02 -0.43
N TYR A 145 -4.58 -3.94 -0.48
CA TYR A 145 -5.86 -3.88 0.23
C TYR A 145 -6.82 -4.98 -0.24
N ALA A 146 -6.98 -5.16 -1.55
CA ALA A 146 -7.82 -6.20 -2.14
C ALA A 146 -7.36 -7.61 -1.74
N LEU A 147 -6.05 -7.87 -1.73
CA LEU A 147 -5.47 -9.13 -1.21
C LEU A 147 -5.85 -9.38 0.26
N GLY A 148 -5.73 -8.35 1.11
CA GLY A 148 -6.11 -8.43 2.51
C GLY A 148 -7.59 -8.74 2.71
N ALA A 149 -8.45 -8.03 1.98
CA ALA A 149 -9.89 -8.25 1.99
C ALA A 149 -10.27 -9.65 1.45
N TYR A 150 -9.57 -10.14 0.42
CA TYR A 150 -9.74 -11.50 -0.09
C TYR A 150 -9.41 -12.56 0.94
N PHE A 151 -8.28 -12.42 1.66
CA PHE A 151 -7.93 -13.33 2.74
C PHE A 151 -8.96 -13.31 3.85
N ARG A 152 -9.48 -12.13 4.21
CA ARG A 152 -10.55 -12.02 5.19
C ARG A 152 -11.84 -12.71 4.74
N LYS A 153 -12.24 -12.51 3.48
CA LYS A 153 -13.50 -12.98 2.91
C LYS A 153 -13.53 -14.49 2.67
N PHE A 154 -12.46 -15.06 2.11
CA PHE A 154 -12.44 -16.47 1.67
C PHE A 154 -11.59 -17.39 2.54
N GLN A 155 -10.80 -16.86 3.48
CA GLN A 155 -9.98 -17.63 4.43
C GLN A 155 -9.30 -18.85 3.78
N PRO A 156 -8.49 -18.66 2.71
CA PRO A 156 -7.91 -19.77 1.99
C PRO A 156 -7.05 -20.60 2.93
N ARG A 157 -7.30 -21.91 2.98
CA ARG A 157 -6.46 -22.83 3.76
C ARG A 157 -5.09 -22.88 3.10
N LEU A 158 -4.06 -22.46 3.83
CA LEU A 158 -2.67 -22.65 3.42
C LEU A 158 -2.39 -24.16 3.41
N SER A 159 -1.83 -24.66 2.30
CA SER A 159 -1.38 -26.04 2.26
C SER A 159 -0.18 -26.21 3.19
N LYS A 160 -0.05 -27.38 3.82
CA LYS A 160 1.07 -27.69 4.73
C LYS A 160 2.44 -27.47 4.06
N GLY A 161 2.55 -27.66 2.74
CA GLY A 161 3.78 -27.44 1.98
C GLY A 161 4.19 -25.97 1.88
N ILE A 162 3.25 -25.04 1.72
CA ILE A 162 3.56 -23.59 1.73
C ILE A 162 3.98 -23.16 3.13
N LEU A 163 3.33 -23.69 4.16
CA LEU A 163 3.68 -23.41 5.55
C LEU A 163 5.13 -23.84 5.85
N LEU A 164 5.52 -25.03 5.36
CA LEU A 164 6.87 -25.58 5.49
C LEU A 164 7.92 -24.77 4.69
N ALA A 165 7.57 -24.29 3.49
CA ALA A 165 8.46 -23.44 2.70
C ALA A 165 8.70 -22.07 3.35
N VAL A 166 7.66 -21.48 3.95
CA VAL A 166 7.76 -20.21 4.69
C VAL A 166 8.53 -20.39 6.00
N SER A 167 8.35 -21.50 6.72
CA SER A 167 9.14 -21.80 7.92
C SER A 167 10.58 -22.19 7.62
N GLY A 168 10.83 -22.85 6.48
CA GLY A 168 12.16 -23.26 6.03
C GLY A 168 13.06 -22.07 5.64
N HIS A 169 12.47 -20.99 5.12
CA HIS A 169 13.21 -19.77 4.79
C HIS A 169 13.72 -18.99 6.02
N SER A 170 13.14 -19.22 7.21
CA SER A 170 13.58 -18.59 8.47
C SER A 170 14.75 -19.31 9.14
N CYS A 171 15.13 -20.51 8.68
CA CYS A 171 16.20 -21.32 9.28
C CYS A 171 17.56 -21.21 8.54
N GLY A 172 17.67 -20.39 7.50
CA GLY A 172 18.88 -20.29 6.66
C GLY A 172 19.91 -19.23 7.07
N HIS A 173 19.67 -18.44 8.13
CA HIS A 173 20.54 -17.33 8.53
C HIS A 173 21.07 -17.38 9.98
N VAL A 174 21.06 -18.56 10.60
CA VAL A 174 21.82 -18.82 11.84
C VAL A 174 22.53 -20.15 11.67
N ILE A 175 23.63 -20.15 10.94
CA ILE A 175 24.84 -21.00 11.09
C ILE A 175 25.85 -20.43 10.09
N ALA A 176 26.74 -19.58 10.60
CA ALA A 176 28.16 -19.42 10.23
C ALA A 176 28.74 -18.33 11.12
#